data_AF-A0AAU2VFE3-F1
#
_entry.id   AF-A0AAU2VFE3-F1
#
_cell.length_a   1.000
_cell.length_b   1.000
_cell.length_c   1.000
_cell.angle_alpha   90.00
_cell.angle_beta   90.00
_cell.angle_gamma   90.00
#
_symmetry.space_group_name_H-M   'P 1'
#
loop_
_entity.id
_entity.type
_entity.pdbx_description
1 polymer ?
#
loop_
_entity_poly.entity_id
_entity_poly.type
_entity_poly.pdbx_seq_one_letter_code
_entity_poly.pdbx_strand_id
1 'polypeptide(L)'
;MRWSISTCRERIIAAAAALSLALTGAIASVAPAAAAASSVSVSVDAALRLATIPAAGVGANVAVYDATMNSSATPGLLSTAGMGAVRYPGGSYADIYHWQTGTVEGGQYVAPNTGFDAFMGTMRAAGTQPIITANYGTGTPQEAADWVRYANVAKGYGVKYWEVGNEVYGASCAIS
;
A
#
# COMPACT_ATOMS: atom_id res chain seq x y z
N MET A 1 13.67 -90.99 5.63
CA MET A 1 13.57 -89.54 5.37
C MET A 1 14.80 -88.85 5.98
N ARG A 2 15.50 -88.01 5.19
CA ARG A 2 16.59 -87.06 5.58
C ARG A 2 16.00 -85.96 6.51
N TRP A 3 16.67 -85.17 7.37
CA TRP A 3 18.04 -84.64 7.58
C TRP A 3 18.08 -83.96 8.99
N SER A 4 19.15 -84.02 9.82
CA SER A 4 20.29 -83.07 9.99
C SER A 4 20.05 -81.81 10.87
N ILE A 5 21.13 -81.24 11.46
CA ILE A 5 21.40 -79.84 11.95
C ILE A 5 22.14 -79.89 13.32
N SER A 6 23.47 -80.00 13.39
CA SER A 6 24.49 -78.95 13.18
C SER A 6 24.61 -77.91 14.33
N THR A 7 24.95 -78.38 15.53
CA THR A 7 25.09 -77.63 16.80
C THR A 7 26.40 -76.82 16.95
N CYS A 8 26.96 -76.26 15.86
CA CYS A 8 28.32 -75.67 15.88
C CYS A 8 28.38 -74.19 15.42
N ARG A 9 27.39 -73.36 15.77
CA ARG A 9 27.42 -71.90 15.45
C ARG A 9 27.14 -70.95 16.63
N GLU A 10 26.82 -71.45 17.82
CA GLU A 10 26.37 -70.60 18.93
C GLU A 10 27.49 -70.04 19.83
N ARG A 11 28.76 -70.39 19.61
CA ARG A 11 29.85 -69.99 20.52
C ARG A 11 30.65 -68.75 20.10
N ILE A 12 30.34 -68.10 18.98
CA ILE A 12 31.19 -67.01 18.44
C ILE A 12 30.60 -65.60 18.65
N ILE A 13 29.33 -65.45 19.04
CA ILE A 13 28.70 -64.10 19.09
C ILE A 13 28.90 -63.37 20.44
N ALA A 14 29.35 -64.05 21.49
CA ALA A 14 29.34 -63.48 22.85
C ALA A 14 30.53 -62.56 23.22
N ALA A 15 31.53 -62.35 22.35
CA ALA A 15 32.77 -61.65 22.74
C ALA A 15 32.99 -60.25 22.14
N ALA A 16 32.11 -59.76 21.25
CA ALA A 16 32.33 -58.48 20.53
C ALA A 16 31.38 -57.34 20.91
N ALA A 17 30.57 -57.48 21.96
CA ALA A 17 29.58 -56.46 22.36
C ALA A 17 29.92 -55.74 23.69
N ALA A 18 31.11 -55.93 24.25
CA ALA A 18 31.49 -55.38 25.56
C ALA A 18 32.51 -54.23 25.51
N LEU A 19 32.93 -53.75 24.33
CA LEU A 19 33.96 -52.71 24.24
C LEU A 19 33.67 -51.65 23.16
N SER A 20 32.47 -51.09 23.19
CA SER A 20 32.15 -49.87 22.40
C SER A 20 31.42 -48.81 23.22
N LEU A 21 31.20 -49.03 24.52
CA LEU A 21 30.40 -48.14 25.37
C LEU A 21 31.24 -47.12 26.16
N ALA A 22 32.36 -46.67 25.59
CA ALA A 22 33.19 -45.67 26.25
C ALA A 22 33.96 -44.84 25.21
N LEU A 23 33.25 -44.07 24.37
CA LEU A 23 33.76 -42.79 23.83
C LEU A 23 32.66 -41.97 23.10
N THR A 24 31.48 -41.82 23.70
CA THR A 24 30.59 -40.70 23.37
C THR A 24 30.62 -39.71 24.51
N GLY A 25 31.81 -39.14 24.72
CA GLY A 25 31.98 -37.95 25.55
C GLY A 25 31.11 -36.85 24.97
N ALA A 26 30.21 -36.34 25.79
CA ALA A 26 29.23 -35.32 25.44
C ALA A 26 29.90 -34.07 24.86
N ILE A 27 29.73 -33.85 23.56
CA ILE A 27 29.66 -32.49 23.03
C ILE A 27 28.30 -31.95 23.47
N ALA A 28 28.25 -31.36 24.67
CA ALA A 28 27.14 -30.50 25.02
C ALA A 28 27.21 -29.31 24.05
N SER A 29 26.28 -29.24 23.11
CA SER A 29 26.05 -28.03 22.33
C SER A 29 25.75 -26.90 23.31
N VAL A 30 26.70 -25.98 23.50
CA VAL A 30 26.44 -24.74 24.23
C VAL A 30 25.53 -23.91 23.33
N ALA A 31 24.22 -24.05 23.51
CA ALA A 31 23.26 -23.17 22.87
C ALA A 31 23.60 -21.72 23.31
N PRO A 32 23.64 -20.75 22.38
CA PRO A 32 23.82 -19.35 22.77
C PRO A 32 22.76 -18.97 23.81
N ALA A 33 23.16 -18.26 24.86
CA ALA A 33 22.20 -17.74 25.83
C ALA A 33 21.13 -16.93 25.07
N ALA A 34 19.88 -17.33 25.19
CA ALA A 34 18.76 -16.62 24.59
C ALA A 34 18.82 -15.16 25.05
N ALA A 35 18.97 -14.23 24.11
CA ALA A 35 18.93 -12.81 24.41
C ALA A 35 17.61 -12.52 25.13
N ALA A 36 17.69 -11.88 26.30
CA ALA A 36 16.51 -11.52 27.06
C ALA A 36 15.59 -10.67 26.19
N ALA A 37 14.34 -11.12 26.01
CA ALA A 37 13.35 -10.37 25.26
C ALA A 37 13.10 -9.03 25.97
N SER A 38 13.26 -7.93 25.25
CA SER A 38 12.81 -6.63 25.73
C SER A 38 11.28 -6.67 25.84
N SER A 39 10.75 -6.37 27.02
CA SER A 39 9.32 -6.19 27.21
C SER A 39 8.96 -4.72 27.03
N VAL A 40 7.92 -4.46 26.24
CA VAL A 40 7.32 -3.13 26.08
C VAL A 40 5.91 -3.22 26.65
N SER A 41 5.55 -2.27 27.52
CA SER A 41 4.17 -2.14 28.00
C SER A 41 3.41 -1.13 27.14
N VAL A 42 2.18 -1.49 26.79
CA VAL A 42 1.22 -0.61 26.12
C VAL A 42 0.00 -0.51 27.02
N SER A 43 -0.36 0.71 27.41
CA SER A 43 -1.59 0.99 28.16
C SER A 43 -2.57 1.78 27.30
N VAL A 44 -3.87 1.55 27.51
CA VAL A 44 -4.95 2.26 26.84
C VAL A 44 -5.78 2.98 27.89
N ASP A 45 -5.90 4.29 27.75
CA ASP A 45 -6.83 5.11 28.54
C ASP A 45 -8.10 5.37 27.72
N ALA A 46 -9.17 4.65 28.02
CA ALA A 46 -10.46 4.80 27.33
C ALA A 46 -11.24 6.07 27.74
N ALA A 47 -10.85 6.75 28.82
CA ALA A 47 -11.43 8.03 29.21
C ALA A 47 -10.83 9.20 28.43
N LEU A 48 -9.60 9.06 27.94
CA LEU A 48 -8.92 10.06 27.12
C LEU A 48 -9.44 10.04 25.67
N ARG A 49 -10.27 11.02 25.31
CA ARG A 49 -10.74 11.24 23.93
C ARG A 49 -9.93 12.36 23.27
N LEU A 50 -9.08 12.03 22.29
CA LEU A 50 -8.29 13.01 21.52
C LEU A 50 -9.13 13.68 20.42
N ALA A 51 -9.64 12.89 19.48
CA ALA A 51 -10.46 13.35 18.36
C ALA A 51 -11.23 12.20 17.74
N THR A 52 -12.27 12.53 16.97
CA THR A 52 -12.95 11.58 16.08
C THR A 52 -12.29 11.64 14.71
N ILE A 53 -11.90 10.48 14.17
CA ILE A 53 -11.37 10.39 12.81
C ILE A 53 -12.53 10.71 11.84
N PRO A 54 -12.41 11.76 11.00
CA PRO A 54 -13.46 12.08 10.05
C PRO A 54 -13.58 10.99 9.00
N ALA A 55 -14.73 10.88 8.32
CA ALA A 55 -14.93 9.90 7.27
C ALA A 55 -13.88 10.01 6.14
N ALA A 56 -13.42 11.22 5.84
CA ALA A 56 -12.35 11.49 4.87
C ALA A 56 -10.93 11.41 5.46
N GLY A 57 -10.78 10.99 6.72
CA GLY A 57 -9.50 10.95 7.44
C GLY A 57 -8.55 9.85 6.98
N VAL A 58 -9.07 8.87 6.23
CA VAL A 58 -8.28 7.85 5.54
C VAL A 58 -8.53 8.03 4.04
N GLY A 59 -7.45 8.19 3.28
CA GLY A 59 -7.55 8.40 1.85
C GLY A 59 -6.31 7.98 1.07
N ALA A 60 -6.42 8.05 -0.25
CA ALA A 60 -5.36 7.70 -1.18
C ALA A 60 -5.09 8.83 -2.18
N ASN A 61 -3.95 8.78 -2.85
CA ASN A 61 -3.65 9.61 -4.00
C ASN A 61 -3.60 8.74 -5.26
N VAL A 62 -4.17 9.25 -6.35
CA VAL A 62 -4.03 8.68 -7.70
C VAL A 62 -3.41 9.71 -8.63
N ALA A 63 -2.80 9.22 -9.71
CA ALA A 63 -2.16 10.08 -10.69
C ALA A 63 -2.58 9.74 -12.12
N VAL A 64 -2.67 10.74 -12.99
CA VAL A 64 -3.13 10.56 -14.39
C VAL A 64 -2.20 9.69 -15.26
N TYR A 65 -0.99 9.40 -14.81
CA TYR A 65 -0.10 8.44 -15.47
C TYR A 65 -0.39 6.97 -15.08
N ASP A 66 -1.24 6.72 -14.08
CA ASP A 66 -1.63 5.37 -13.66
C ASP A 66 -2.78 4.85 -14.53
N ALA A 67 -2.45 3.94 -15.45
CA ALA A 67 -3.41 3.31 -16.36
C ALA A 67 -4.45 2.41 -15.65
N THR A 68 -4.25 2.11 -14.37
CA THR A 68 -5.12 1.21 -13.60
C THR A 68 -6.01 1.94 -12.60
N MET A 69 -5.84 3.26 -12.41
CA MET A 69 -6.57 4.00 -11.37
C MET A 69 -8.10 3.98 -11.56
N ASN A 70 -8.58 3.72 -12.78
CA ASN A 70 -10.00 3.59 -13.11
C ASN A 70 -10.36 2.19 -13.64
N SER A 71 -9.60 1.16 -13.25
CA SER A 71 -9.95 -0.23 -13.56
C SER A 71 -11.30 -0.62 -12.93
N SER A 72 -11.96 -1.64 -13.48
CA SER A 72 -13.25 -2.12 -12.96
C SER A 72 -13.19 -2.63 -11.51
N ALA A 73 -12.01 -3.08 -11.05
CA ALA A 73 -11.80 -3.52 -9.68
C ALA A 73 -11.62 -2.35 -8.70
N THR A 74 -11.16 -1.19 -9.18
CA THR A 74 -10.73 -0.08 -8.31
C THR A 74 -11.81 0.42 -7.35
N PRO A 75 -13.08 0.62 -7.76
CA PRO A 75 -14.12 1.06 -6.82
C PRO A 75 -14.29 0.12 -5.61
N GLY A 76 -14.29 -1.20 -5.88
CA GLY A 76 -14.43 -2.21 -4.83
C GLY A 76 -13.21 -2.26 -3.90
N LEU A 77 -12.01 -2.07 -4.44
CA LEU A 77 -10.78 -1.99 -3.65
C LEU A 77 -10.77 -0.76 -2.75
N LEU A 78 -11.13 0.41 -3.27
CA LEU A 78 -11.23 1.66 -2.49
C LEU A 78 -12.25 1.53 -1.35
N SER A 79 -13.43 0.98 -1.64
CA SER A 79 -14.47 0.75 -0.64
C SER A 79 -14.02 -0.26 0.42
N THR A 80 -13.43 -1.39 0.01
CA THR A 80 -12.96 -2.44 0.93
C THR A 80 -11.84 -1.94 1.85
N ALA A 81 -10.95 -1.11 1.31
CA ALA A 81 -9.88 -0.49 2.08
C ALA A 81 -10.37 0.65 3.01
N GLY A 82 -11.64 1.03 2.94
CA GLY A 82 -12.20 2.13 3.74
C GLY A 82 -11.67 3.49 3.33
N MET A 83 -11.35 3.69 2.05
CA MET A 83 -10.87 4.99 1.54
C MET A 83 -12.03 5.98 1.45
N GLY A 84 -12.06 6.93 2.39
CA GLY A 84 -13.09 7.97 2.44
C GLY A 84 -12.78 9.20 1.61
N ALA A 85 -11.52 9.38 1.19
CA ALA A 85 -11.12 10.41 0.24
C ALA A 85 -10.07 9.94 -0.77
N VAL A 86 -10.11 10.47 -2.00
CA VAL A 86 -9.06 10.22 -3.01
C VAL A 86 -8.66 11.52 -3.70
N ARG A 87 -7.35 11.79 -3.73
CA ARG A 87 -6.75 12.97 -4.35
C ARG A 87 -6.37 12.73 -5.82
N TYR A 88 -6.71 13.68 -6.69
CA TYR A 88 -6.51 13.69 -8.15
C TYR A 88 -6.13 15.12 -8.62
N PRO A 89 -5.37 15.33 -9.73
CA PRO A 89 -4.78 14.38 -10.68
C PRO A 89 -3.38 13.88 -10.28
N GLY A 90 -2.95 14.21 -9.07
CA GLY A 90 -1.79 13.68 -8.38
C GLY A 90 -0.48 14.45 -8.57
N GLY A 91 0.27 14.57 -7.47
CA GLY A 91 1.64 15.08 -7.41
C GLY A 91 1.91 16.33 -8.25
N SER A 92 3.13 16.44 -8.77
CA SER A 92 3.54 17.51 -9.66
C SER A 92 2.78 17.54 -10.99
N TYR A 93 2.10 16.45 -11.38
CA TYR A 93 1.25 16.44 -12.57
C TYR A 93 0.08 17.41 -12.42
N ALA A 94 -0.40 17.66 -11.20
CA ALA A 94 -1.46 18.64 -10.96
C ALA A 94 -1.12 20.04 -11.46
N ASP A 95 0.15 20.46 -11.35
CA ASP A 95 0.59 21.80 -11.75
C ASP A 95 0.85 21.95 -13.25
N ILE A 96 0.62 20.90 -14.03
CA ILE A 96 0.77 20.90 -15.49
C ILE A 96 -0.42 20.25 -16.21
N TYR A 97 -1.43 19.76 -15.49
CA TYR A 97 -2.57 19.03 -16.05
C TYR A 97 -3.71 19.98 -16.45
N HIS A 98 -4.17 19.83 -17.69
CA HIS A 98 -5.30 20.56 -18.26
C HIS A 98 -6.54 19.65 -18.32
N TRP A 99 -7.47 19.85 -17.38
CA TRP A 99 -8.59 18.93 -17.15
C TRP A 99 -9.57 18.82 -18.32
N GLN A 100 -9.69 19.88 -19.12
CA GLN A 100 -10.61 19.97 -20.25
C GLN A 100 -10.15 19.09 -21.42
N THR A 101 -8.84 19.05 -21.67
CA THR A 101 -8.22 18.27 -22.75
C THR A 101 -7.75 16.90 -22.27
N GLY A 102 -7.56 16.73 -20.96
CA GLY A 102 -6.98 15.53 -20.39
C GLY A 102 -5.50 15.37 -20.70
N THR A 103 -4.79 16.47 -20.93
CA THR A 103 -3.37 16.48 -21.31
C THR A 103 -2.54 17.18 -20.25
N VAL A 104 -1.22 17.03 -20.34
CA VAL A 104 -0.26 17.77 -19.52
C VAL A 104 0.64 18.64 -20.38
N GLU A 105 1.01 19.82 -19.88
CA GLU A 105 2.01 20.69 -20.49
C GLU A 105 3.34 19.93 -20.64
N GLY A 106 4.09 20.19 -21.73
CA GLY A 106 5.33 19.49 -22.02
C GLY A 106 5.16 18.05 -22.56
N GLY A 107 3.93 17.57 -22.73
CA GLY A 107 3.64 16.31 -23.44
C GLY A 107 4.05 15.04 -22.67
N GLN A 108 4.16 15.14 -21.34
CA GLN A 108 4.38 13.96 -20.49
C GLN A 108 3.23 12.96 -20.60
N TYR A 109 3.50 11.70 -20.23
CA TYR A 109 2.55 10.62 -20.41
C TYR A 109 1.32 10.78 -19.52
N VAL A 110 0.14 10.76 -20.14
CA VAL A 110 -1.15 10.59 -19.48
C VAL A 110 -1.74 9.27 -19.95
N ALA A 111 -2.09 8.41 -19.00
CA ALA A 111 -2.68 7.13 -19.31
C ALA A 111 -4.10 7.30 -19.85
N PRO A 112 -4.57 6.41 -20.76
CA PRO A 112 -5.95 6.44 -21.21
C PRO A 112 -6.92 6.19 -20.06
N ASN A 113 -8.17 6.62 -20.20
CA ASN A 113 -9.21 6.45 -19.18
C ASN A 113 -8.87 7.10 -17.83
N THR A 114 -8.04 8.15 -17.80
CA THR A 114 -7.69 8.89 -16.58
C THR A 114 -8.25 10.32 -16.51
N GLY A 115 -9.07 10.69 -17.50
CA GLY A 115 -9.75 11.99 -17.51
C GLY A 115 -10.68 12.18 -16.31
N PHE A 116 -10.96 13.44 -15.99
CA PHE A 116 -11.72 13.83 -14.81
C PHE A 116 -13.08 13.12 -14.69
N ASP A 117 -13.87 13.02 -15.77
CA ASP A 117 -15.18 12.35 -15.74
C ASP A 117 -15.06 10.85 -15.43
N ALA A 118 -14.04 10.17 -15.95
CA ALA A 118 -13.79 8.75 -15.67
C ALA A 118 -13.39 8.55 -14.20
N PHE A 119 -12.52 9.42 -13.69
CA PHE A 119 -12.16 9.46 -12.26
C PHE A 119 -13.40 9.66 -11.38
N MET A 120 -14.26 10.62 -11.72
CA MET A 120 -15.50 10.88 -10.98
C MET A 120 -16.47 9.68 -11.01
N GLY A 121 -16.51 8.93 -12.11
CA GLY A 121 -17.24 7.66 -12.22
C GLY A 121 -16.77 6.63 -11.19
N THR A 122 -15.46 6.42 -11.10
CA THR A 122 -14.83 5.53 -10.11
C THR A 122 -15.15 5.97 -8.68
N MET A 123 -15.05 7.27 -8.38
CA MET A 123 -15.32 7.80 -7.03
C MET A 123 -16.77 7.62 -6.61
N ARG A 124 -17.72 7.89 -7.52
CA ARG A 124 -19.15 7.65 -7.27
C ARG A 124 -19.44 6.17 -7.02
N ALA A 125 -18.82 5.28 -7.79
CA ALA A 125 -18.98 3.83 -7.61
C ALA A 125 -18.37 3.34 -6.28
N ALA A 126 -17.27 3.96 -5.83
CA ALA A 126 -16.61 3.62 -4.57
C ALA A 126 -17.31 4.21 -3.33
N GLY A 127 -18.16 5.24 -3.49
CA GLY A 127 -18.72 6.01 -2.38
C GLY A 127 -17.68 6.92 -1.70
N THR A 128 -16.62 7.30 -2.42
CA THR A 128 -15.47 8.03 -1.89
C THR A 128 -15.53 9.51 -2.29
N GLN A 129 -15.08 10.41 -1.41
CA GLN A 129 -15.06 11.84 -1.70
C GLN A 129 -13.80 12.22 -2.51
N PRO A 130 -13.93 12.80 -3.70
CA PRO A 130 -12.77 13.34 -4.43
C PRO A 130 -12.20 14.59 -3.75
N ILE A 131 -10.87 14.71 -3.80
CA ILE A 131 -10.08 15.93 -3.54
C ILE A 131 -9.41 16.30 -4.86
N ILE A 132 -9.72 17.49 -5.39
CA ILE A 132 -9.23 17.94 -6.70
C ILE A 132 -8.17 19.01 -6.54
N THR A 133 -6.96 18.75 -7.05
CA THR A 133 -5.90 19.75 -7.13
C THR A 133 -5.99 20.50 -8.45
N ALA A 134 -6.30 21.79 -8.40
CA ALA A 134 -6.32 22.68 -9.56
C ALA A 134 -4.90 23.04 -9.99
N ASN A 135 -4.70 23.13 -11.31
CA ASN A 135 -3.44 23.49 -11.91
C ASN A 135 -3.06 24.94 -11.58
N TYR A 136 -2.04 25.08 -10.72
CA TYR A 136 -1.46 26.37 -10.31
C TYR A 136 -0.22 26.75 -11.13
N GLY A 137 0.47 25.78 -11.73
CA GLY A 137 1.74 25.99 -12.42
C GLY A 137 1.55 26.59 -13.82
N THR A 138 0.99 25.80 -14.74
CA THR A 138 0.79 26.20 -16.15
C THR A 138 -0.64 26.66 -16.46
N GLY A 139 -1.57 26.37 -15.56
CA GLY A 139 -2.98 26.72 -15.71
C GLY A 139 -3.28 28.18 -15.41
N THR A 140 -4.56 28.53 -15.50
CA THR A 140 -5.07 29.86 -15.16
C THR A 140 -6.11 29.82 -14.04
N PRO A 141 -6.30 30.91 -13.27
CA PRO A 141 -7.41 31.00 -12.33
C PRO A 141 -8.78 30.75 -12.98
N GLN A 142 -8.94 31.15 -14.26
CA GLN A 142 -10.17 30.91 -15.01
C GLN A 142 -10.37 29.43 -15.30
N GLU A 143 -9.32 28.70 -15.70
CA GLU A 143 -9.39 27.24 -15.90
C GLU A 143 -9.79 26.51 -14.62
N ALA A 144 -9.26 26.92 -13.47
CA ALA A 144 -9.65 26.37 -12.17
C ALA A 144 -11.12 26.68 -11.83
N ALA A 145 -11.57 27.93 -12.04
CA ALA A 145 -12.95 28.33 -11.82
C ALA A 145 -13.94 27.57 -12.72
N ASP A 146 -13.56 27.38 -13.99
CA ASP A 146 -14.33 26.60 -14.96
C ASP A 146 -14.41 25.12 -14.55
N TRP A 147 -13.35 24.56 -13.95
CA TRP A 147 -13.38 23.20 -13.42
C TRP A 147 -14.39 23.06 -12.29
N VAL A 148 -14.37 23.98 -11.32
CA VAL A 148 -15.31 23.99 -10.20
C VAL A 148 -16.75 24.10 -10.70
N ARG A 149 -17.01 25.00 -11.65
CA ARG A 149 -18.32 25.18 -12.27
C ARG A 149 -18.75 23.92 -13.03
N TYR A 150 -17.88 23.34 -13.83
CA TYR A 150 -18.18 22.11 -14.57
C TYR A 150 -18.51 20.95 -13.63
N ALA A 151 -17.66 20.69 -12.64
CA ALA A 151 -17.81 19.61 -11.69
C ALA A 151 -19.14 19.72 -10.91
N ASN A 152 -19.43 20.90 -10.35
CA ASN A 152 -20.52 21.04 -9.39
C ASN A 152 -21.83 21.59 -9.99
N VAL A 153 -21.77 22.41 -11.03
CA VAL A 153 -22.97 22.99 -11.67
C VAL A 153 -23.38 22.17 -12.89
N ALA A 154 -22.46 21.89 -13.82
CA ALA A 154 -22.82 21.20 -15.06
C ALA A 154 -23.05 19.69 -14.84
N LYS A 155 -22.23 19.05 -14.02
CA LYS A 155 -22.25 17.59 -13.81
C LYS A 155 -22.88 17.17 -12.48
N GLY A 156 -23.04 18.10 -11.53
CA GLY A 156 -23.58 17.81 -10.21
C GLY A 156 -22.78 16.76 -9.44
N TYR A 157 -21.45 16.73 -9.62
CA TYR A 157 -20.55 15.76 -8.99
C TYR A 157 -20.40 15.94 -7.48
N GLY A 158 -20.66 17.13 -6.94
CA GLY A 158 -20.61 17.36 -5.50
C GLY A 158 -19.19 17.25 -4.93
N VAL A 159 -18.19 17.70 -5.69
CA VAL A 159 -16.80 17.80 -5.22
C VAL A 159 -16.72 18.87 -4.14
N LYS A 160 -16.39 18.45 -2.90
CA LYS A 160 -16.31 19.32 -1.72
C LYS A 160 -14.92 19.88 -1.45
N TYR A 161 -13.88 19.11 -1.78
CA TYR A 161 -12.51 19.43 -1.44
C TYR A 161 -11.71 19.80 -2.68
N TRP A 162 -11.11 20.98 -2.64
CA TRP A 162 -10.29 21.53 -3.70
C TRP A 162 -8.97 22.02 -3.12
N GLU A 163 -7.89 21.77 -3.85
CA GLU A 163 -6.55 22.25 -3.56
C GLU A 163 -6.11 23.16 -4.71
N VAL A 164 -5.22 24.12 -4.42
CA VAL A 164 -4.63 25.01 -5.42
C VAL A 164 -3.14 24.73 -5.47
N GLY A 165 -2.73 24.01 -6.51
CA GLY A 165 -1.35 23.60 -6.75
C GLY A 165 -0.84 22.48 -5.87
N ASN A 166 0.31 21.91 -6.26
CA ASN A 166 1.02 20.88 -5.50
C ASN A 166 2.37 21.41 -5.01
N GLU A 167 2.65 21.28 -3.71
CA GLU A 167 3.98 21.54 -3.12
C GLU A 167 4.62 22.88 -3.52
N VAL A 168 3.81 23.95 -3.58
CA VAL A 168 4.22 25.27 -4.11
C VAL A 168 5.43 25.91 -3.39
N TYR A 169 5.74 25.46 -2.16
CA TYR A 169 6.91 25.91 -1.39
C TYR A 169 8.15 24.99 -1.52
N GLY A 170 8.01 23.79 -2.10
CA GLY A 170 9.12 22.86 -2.36
C GLY A 170 9.87 23.14 -3.66
N ALA A 171 9.23 23.82 -4.61
CA ALA A 171 9.82 24.17 -5.92
C ALA A 171 11.01 25.15 -5.84
N SER A 172 11.23 25.81 -4.69
CA SER A 172 12.31 26.79 -4.48
C SER A 172 13.62 26.21 -3.91
N CYS A 173 13.74 24.89 -3.69
CA CYS A 173 14.98 24.26 -3.19
C CYS A 173 15.58 23.24 -4.18
N ALA A 174 15.49 23.53 -5.48
CA ALA A 174 16.19 22.76 -6.52
C ALA A 174 16.92 23.65 -7.54
N ILE A 175 17.01 24.96 -7.29
CA ILE A 175 17.78 25.88 -8.13
C ILE A 175 18.55 26.83 -7.21
N SER A 176 19.73 26.38 -6.80
CA SER A 176 20.80 27.21 -6.25
C SER A 176 22.11 26.80 -6.89
#